data_AF-A0AAW6RVP3-F1
#
_entry.id   AF-A0AAW6RVP3-F1
#
_cell.length_a   1.000
_cell.length_b   1.000
_cell.length_c   1.000
_cell.angle_alpha   90.00
_cell.angle_beta   90.00
_cell.angle_gamma   90.00
#
_symmetry.space_group_name_H-M   'P 1'
#
loop_
_entity.id
_entity.type
_entity.pdbx_description
1 polymer ?
#
loop_
_entity_poly.entity_id
_entity_poly.type
_entity_poly.pdbx_seq_one_letter_code
_entity_poly.pdbx_strand_id
1 'polypeptide(L)'
;MDIKKLKAEFEKLKYVEEKLEYLSFDEHLGCYVEKNNGMPVGLAAWVNGALYGFNQAKAVPEGFVVVAKELPEKIAEKMAIDRIDKPIHENNPVWSEIAEESYKNQVKLKKWGFWRDYKAMIEAQEPTND
;
A
#
# COMPACT_ATOMS: atom_id res chain seq x y z
N MET A 1 -8.16 1.90 -10.66
CA MET A 1 -6.73 1.65 -10.35
C MET A 1 -5.89 2.55 -11.24
N ASP A 2 -4.84 3.19 -10.72
CA ASP A 2 -3.96 4.06 -11.51
C ASP A 2 -3.12 3.22 -12.48
N ILE A 3 -3.30 3.43 -13.79
CA ILE A 3 -2.63 2.67 -14.84
C ILE A 3 -1.11 2.83 -14.78
N LYS A 4 -0.59 3.97 -14.30
CA LYS A 4 0.85 4.20 -14.13
C LYS A 4 1.42 3.33 -13.03
N LYS A 5 0.72 3.21 -11.90
CA LYS A 5 1.11 2.34 -10.79
C LYS A 5 1.02 0.86 -11.18
N LEU A 6 -0.06 0.48 -11.86
CA LEU A 6 -0.24 -0.89 -12.36
C LEU A 6 0.89 -1.30 -13.31
N LYS A 7 1.18 -0.44 -14.30
CA LYS A 7 2.29 -0.63 -15.24
C LYS A 7 3.61 -0.79 -14.51
N ALA A 8 3.95 0.12 -13.59
CA ALA A 8 5.21 0.07 -12.86
C ALA A 8 5.36 -1.21 -12.01
N GLU A 9 4.27 -1.77 -11.49
CA GLU A 9 4.30 -3.06 -10.78
C GLU A 9 4.39 -4.24 -11.74
N PHE A 10 3.74 -4.16 -12.90
CA PHE A 10 3.79 -5.18 -13.95
C PHE A 10 5.19 -5.29 -14.58
N GLU A 11 5.86 -4.16 -14.83
CA GLU A 11 7.19 -4.10 -15.44
C GLU A 11 8.31 -4.68 -14.56
N LYS A 12 8.09 -4.80 -13.25
CA LYS A 12 9.03 -5.43 -12.30
C LYS A 12 9.03 -6.95 -12.36
N LEU A 13 8.06 -7.54 -13.04
CA LEU A 13 8.01 -9.00 -13.18
C LEU A 13 9.15 -9.42 -14.09
N LYS A 14 10.02 -10.31 -13.60
CA LYS A 14 11.24 -10.75 -14.31
C LYS A 14 10.97 -11.14 -15.77
N TYR A 15 9.86 -11.87 -16.01
CA TYR A 15 9.48 -12.30 -17.34
C TYR A 15 8.99 -11.17 -18.27
N VAL A 16 8.55 -10.04 -17.72
CA VAL A 16 8.16 -8.84 -18.45
C VAL A 16 9.38 -7.97 -18.71
N GLU A 17 10.22 -7.75 -17.69
CA GLU A 17 11.41 -6.91 -17.75
C GLU A 17 12.31 -7.25 -18.95
N GLU A 18 12.61 -8.54 -19.14
CA GLU A 18 13.41 -9.05 -20.27
C GLU A 18 12.79 -8.74 -21.65
N LYS A 19 11.47 -8.52 -21.73
CA LYS A 19 10.74 -8.21 -22.97
C LYS A 19 10.67 -6.70 -23.24
N LEU A 20 10.87 -5.87 -22.23
CA LEU A 20 10.83 -4.40 -22.35
C LEU A 20 12.02 -3.83 -23.13
N GLU A 21 13.12 -4.59 -23.24
CA GLU A 21 14.24 -4.24 -24.14
C GLU A 21 13.71 -3.91 -25.54
N TYR A 22 12.68 -4.62 -25.97
CA TYR A 22 12.15 -4.52 -27.30
C TYR A 22 10.82 -3.78 -27.44
N LEU A 23 10.19 -3.42 -26.33
CA LEU A 23 8.89 -2.78 -26.30
C LEU A 23 9.00 -1.35 -25.79
N SER A 24 8.20 -0.45 -26.35
CA SER A 24 7.96 0.88 -25.80
C SER A 24 6.50 1.00 -25.40
N PHE A 25 6.23 1.60 -24.24
CA PHE A 25 4.86 1.89 -23.85
C PHE A 25 4.41 3.18 -24.51
N ASP A 26 3.39 3.11 -25.36
CA ASP A 26 2.74 4.27 -25.95
C ASP A 26 1.69 4.78 -24.95
N GLU A 27 1.95 5.95 -24.33
CA GLU A 27 1.03 6.53 -23.36
C GLU A 27 -0.30 7.00 -23.99
N HIS A 28 -0.31 7.35 -25.27
CA HIS A 28 -1.51 7.77 -25.98
C HIS A 28 -2.43 6.58 -26.27
N LEU A 29 -1.86 5.45 -26.67
CA LEU A 29 -2.60 4.20 -26.90
C LEU A 29 -2.85 3.41 -25.60
N GLY A 30 -2.08 3.70 -24.55
CA GLY A 30 -2.13 2.99 -23.28
C GLY A 30 -1.66 1.54 -23.38
N CYS A 31 -0.77 1.23 -24.33
CA CYS A 31 -0.32 -0.14 -24.59
C CYS A 31 1.15 -0.21 -25.04
N TYR A 32 1.74 -1.40 -24.96
CA TYR A 32 3.06 -1.65 -25.49
C TYR A 32 3.03 -1.81 -27.01
N VAL A 33 3.99 -1.18 -27.67
CA VAL A 33 4.26 -1.30 -29.11
C VAL A 33 5.69 -1.80 -29.34
N GLU A 34 5.90 -2.49 -30.45
CA GLU A 34 7.20 -3.07 -30.81
C GLU A 34 8.16 -1.97 -31.28
N LYS A 35 9.40 -2.01 -30.79
CA LYS A 35 10.49 -1.17 -31.34
C LYS A 35 10.86 -1.71 -32.72
N ASN A 36 11.19 -0.83 -33.67
CA ASN A 36 11.49 -1.14 -35.08
C ASN A 36 12.72 -2.04 -35.33
N ASN A 37 13.33 -2.64 -34.29
CA ASN A 37 14.66 -3.25 -34.34
C ASN A 37 14.63 -4.80 -34.51
N GLY A 38 13.66 -5.34 -35.24
CA GLY A 38 13.70 -6.74 -35.70
C GLY A 38 13.19 -7.79 -34.69
N MET A 39 12.07 -7.52 -34.04
CA MET A 39 11.50 -8.39 -33.01
C MET A 39 10.53 -9.48 -33.52
N PRO A 40 10.28 -10.56 -32.74
CA PRO A 40 9.30 -11.57 -33.10
C PRO A 40 7.87 -11.01 -33.05
N VAL A 41 7.17 -11.20 -34.16
CA VAL A 41 5.78 -10.80 -34.36
C VAL A 41 4.91 -11.28 -33.20
N GLY A 42 4.21 -10.35 -32.55
CA GLY A 42 3.19 -10.66 -31.55
C GLY A 42 3.65 -10.57 -30.10
N LEU A 43 4.88 -10.13 -29.83
CA LEU A 43 5.33 -9.91 -28.45
C LEU A 43 4.53 -8.79 -27.79
N ALA A 44 4.26 -7.70 -28.51
CA ALA A 44 3.42 -6.61 -28.00
C ALA A 44 2.02 -7.12 -27.64
N ALA A 45 1.41 -7.94 -28.50
CA ALA A 45 0.09 -8.53 -28.23
C ALA A 45 0.10 -9.40 -26.97
N TRP A 46 1.13 -10.23 -26.79
CA TRP A 46 1.29 -11.06 -25.60
C TRP A 46 1.45 -10.22 -24.33
N VAL A 47 2.34 -9.23 -24.33
CA VAL A 47 2.59 -8.38 -23.15
C VAL A 47 1.36 -7.54 -22.81
N ASN A 48 0.63 -7.03 -23.81
CA ASN A 48 -0.62 -6.31 -23.59
C ASN A 48 -1.72 -7.22 -23.00
N GLY A 49 -1.83 -8.47 -23.48
CA GLY A 49 -2.74 -9.46 -22.90
C GLY A 49 -2.37 -9.80 -21.44
N ALA A 50 -1.08 -9.93 -21.15
CA ALA A 50 -0.59 -10.16 -19.80
C ALA A 50 -0.85 -8.97 -18.86
N LEU A 51 -0.66 -7.73 -19.33
CA LEU A 51 -1.00 -6.53 -18.57
C LEU A 51 -2.49 -6.46 -18.26
N TYR A 52 -3.35 -6.81 -19.23
CA TYR A 52 -4.79 -6.91 -19.02
C TYR A 52 -5.14 -7.96 -17.95
N GLY A 53 -4.60 -9.18 -18.06
CA GLY A 53 -4.81 -10.22 -17.06
C GLY A 53 -4.30 -9.82 -15.67
N PHE A 54 -3.16 -9.13 -15.59
CA PHE A 54 -2.61 -8.61 -14.34
C PHE A 54 -3.50 -7.53 -13.71
N ASN A 55 -4.11 -6.67 -14.53
CA ASN A 55 -5.12 -5.72 -14.09
C ASN A 55 -6.32 -6.44 -13.46
N GLN A 56 -6.84 -7.47 -14.15
CA GLN A 56 -8.00 -8.24 -13.70
C GLN A 56 -7.71 -9.02 -12.42
N ALA A 57 -6.54 -9.64 -12.29
CA ALA A 57 -6.16 -10.38 -11.08
C ALA A 57 -5.97 -9.47 -9.86
N LYS A 58 -5.62 -8.19 -10.08
CA LYS A 58 -5.54 -7.17 -9.03
C LYS A 58 -6.86 -6.47 -8.77
N ALA A 59 -7.89 -6.72 -9.59
CA ALA A 59 -9.22 -6.24 -9.31
C ALA A 59 -9.74 -6.93 -8.05
N VAL A 60 -9.98 -6.13 -7.03
CA VAL A 60 -10.69 -6.56 -5.83
C VAL A 60 -12.13 -6.81 -6.25
N PRO A 61 -12.73 -7.98 -5.95
CA PRO A 61 -14.11 -8.24 -6.30
C PRO A 61 -15.04 -7.14 -5.76
N GLU A 62 -16.13 -6.86 -6.46
CA GLU A 62 -17.11 -5.87 -6.00
C GLU A 62 -17.60 -6.21 -4.58
N GLY A 63 -17.61 -5.21 -3.69
CA GLY A 63 -17.96 -5.38 -2.27
C GLY A 63 -16.79 -5.73 -1.34
N PHE A 64 -15.59 -6.00 -1.88
CA PHE A 64 -14.39 -6.26 -1.10
C PHE A 64 -13.45 -5.04 -1.10
N VAL A 65 -12.67 -4.89 -0.04
CA VAL A 65 -11.68 -3.81 0.11
C VAL A 65 -10.34 -4.43 0.48
N VAL A 66 -9.25 -4.01 -0.18
CA VAL A 66 -7.90 -4.40 0.24
C VAL A 66 -7.54 -3.62 1.49
N VAL A 67 -7.35 -4.36 2.57
CA VAL A 67 -6.90 -3.84 3.84
C VAL A 67 -5.42 -4.18 3.98
N ALA A 68 -4.61 -3.25 4.49
CA ALA A 68 -3.20 -3.52 4.74
C ALA A 68 -3.06 -4.63 5.79
N LYS A 69 -2.04 -5.48 5.68
CA LYS A 69 -1.81 -6.52 6.70
C LYS A 69 -1.41 -5.93 8.05
N GLU A 70 -0.84 -4.73 8.04
CA GLU A 70 -0.46 -3.99 9.24
C GLU A 70 -1.04 -2.58 9.21
N LEU A 71 -1.43 -2.06 10.39
CA LEU A 71 -1.91 -0.69 10.53
C LEU A 71 -0.74 0.27 10.33
N PRO A 72 -0.78 1.18 9.34
CA PRO A 72 0.31 2.12 9.13
C PRO A 72 0.56 2.97 10.37
N GLU A 73 1.83 3.10 10.75
CA GLU A 73 2.23 3.72 12.02
C GLU A 73 1.69 5.16 12.19
N LYS A 74 1.69 5.95 11.12
CA LYS A 74 1.16 7.33 11.11
C LYS A 74 -0.35 7.39 11.36
N ILE A 75 -1.10 6.39 10.88
CA ILE A 75 -2.54 6.29 11.11
C ILE A 75 -2.81 5.90 12.56
N ALA A 76 -2.08 4.90 13.08
CA ALA A 76 -2.17 4.48 14.47
C ALA A 76 -1.85 5.62 15.45
N GLU A 77 -0.83 6.43 15.13
CA GLU A 77 -0.44 7.59 15.93
C GLU A 77 -1.50 8.69 15.91
N LYS A 78 -2.04 9.02 14.73
CA LYS A 78 -3.14 9.98 14.62
C LYS A 78 -4.37 9.53 15.42
N MET A 79 -4.75 8.26 15.29
CA MET A 79 -5.85 7.67 16.07
C MET A 79 -5.59 7.70 17.58
N ALA A 80 -4.34 7.55 18.02
CA ALA A 80 -3.96 7.66 19.42
C ALA A 80 -4.10 9.09 19.93
N ILE A 81 -3.59 10.08 19.19
CA ILE A 81 -3.71 11.50 19.52
C ILE A 81 -5.18 11.93 19.59
N ASP A 82 -6.01 11.51 18.63
CA ASP A 82 -7.43 11.87 18.58
C ASP A 82 -8.25 11.29 19.75
N ARG A 83 -7.71 10.32 20.50
CA ARG A 83 -8.39 9.67 21.63
C ARG A 83 -7.82 10.02 23.00
N ILE A 84 -6.74 10.79 23.07
CA ILE A 84 -6.10 11.17 24.33
C ILE A 84 -6.25 12.68 24.46
N ASP A 85 -6.82 13.09 25.59
CA ASP A 85 -6.93 14.51 25.89
C ASP A 85 -5.54 15.13 26.02
N LYS A 86 -5.36 16.27 25.37
CA LYS A 86 -4.12 17.02 25.48
C LYS A 86 -3.94 17.51 26.91
N PRO A 87 -2.69 17.56 27.39
CA PRO A 87 -2.41 18.13 28.71
C PRO A 87 -2.91 19.57 28.78
N ILE A 88 -3.52 19.92 29.91
CA ILE A 88 -3.94 21.29 30.19
C ILE A 88 -2.67 22.12 30.42
N HIS A 89 -2.66 23.36 29.93
CA HIS A 89 -1.52 24.24 30.14
C HIS A 89 -1.32 24.52 31.64
N GLU A 90 -0.15 24.15 32.14
CA GLU A 90 0.28 24.39 33.53
C GLU A 90 1.36 25.47 33.58
N ASN A 91 1.29 26.37 34.57
CA ASN A 91 2.23 27.48 34.71
C ASN A 91 3.54 27.07 35.41
N ASN A 92 3.51 25.96 36.14
CA ASN A 92 4.69 25.40 36.77
C ASN A 92 5.49 24.56 35.75
N PRO A 93 6.77 24.89 35.49
CA PRO A 93 7.56 24.23 34.46
C PRO A 93 7.77 22.74 34.71
N VAL A 94 7.94 22.33 35.98
CA VAL A 94 8.14 20.92 36.34
C VAL A 94 6.87 20.11 36.07
N TRP A 95 5.70 20.64 36.43
CA TRP A 95 4.43 19.98 36.18
C TRP A 95 4.06 19.95 34.69
N SER A 96 4.40 21.01 33.94
CA SER A 96 4.24 21.03 32.48
C SER A 96 5.07 19.96 31.80
N GLU A 97 6.32 19.75 32.23
CA GLU A 97 7.20 18.72 31.67
C GLU A 97 6.67 17.31 31.97
N ILE A 98 6.27 17.04 33.22
CA ILE A 98 5.68 15.76 33.63
C ILE A 98 4.39 15.47 32.83
N ALA A 99 3.53 16.47 32.64
CA ALA A 99 2.29 16.31 31.89
C ALA A 99 2.56 15.98 30.41
N GLU A 100 3.54 16.64 29.80
CA GLU A 100 3.94 16.41 28.41
C GLU A 100 4.56 15.01 28.21
N GLU A 101 5.42 14.57 29.13
CA GLU A 101 5.99 13.21 29.09
C GLU A 101 4.92 12.13 29.29
N SER A 102 4.02 12.34 30.26
CA SER A 102 2.88 11.46 30.50
C SER A 102 2.00 11.34 29.25
N TYR A 103 1.67 12.47 28.62
CA TYR A 103 0.90 12.49 27.39
C TYR A 103 1.59 11.72 26.25
N LYS A 104 2.88 11.96 26.01
CA LYS A 104 3.66 11.22 24.99
C LYS A 104 3.67 9.71 25.26
N ASN A 105 3.83 9.31 26.52
CA ASN A 105 3.81 7.90 26.90
C ASN A 105 2.42 7.27 26.68
N GLN A 106 1.34 7.98 27.01
CA GLN A 106 -0.02 7.53 26.75
C GLN A 106 -0.29 7.36 25.24
N VAL A 107 0.13 8.33 24.42
CA VAL A 107 0.00 8.27 22.96
C VAL A 107 0.74 7.04 22.43
N LYS A 108 1.97 6.81 22.88
CA LYS A 108 2.76 5.64 22.50
C LYS A 108 2.07 4.33 22.87
N LEU A 109 1.59 4.20 24.11
CA LEU A 109 0.88 2.99 24.56
C LEU A 109 -0.40 2.74 23.75
N LYS A 110 -1.19 3.78 23.49
CA LYS A 110 -2.44 3.67 22.75
C LYS A 110 -2.21 3.29 21.29
N LYS A 111 -1.19 3.87 20.66
CA LYS A 111 -0.71 3.52 19.31
C LYS A 111 -0.36 2.03 19.21
N TRP A 112 0.40 1.50 20.17
CA TRP A 112 0.71 0.06 20.22
C TRP A 112 -0.53 -0.82 20.44
N GLY A 113 -1.50 -0.34 21.23
CA GLY A 113 -2.79 -1.00 21.40
C GLY A 113 -3.52 -1.15 20.07
N PHE A 114 -3.66 -0.06 19.31
CA PHE A 114 -4.28 -0.11 17.98
C PHE A 114 -3.59 -1.06 17.01
N TRP A 115 -2.26 -1.06 17.02
CA TRP A 115 -1.49 -1.94 16.15
C TRP A 115 -1.74 -3.42 16.48
N ARG A 116 -1.79 -3.77 17.78
CA ARG A 116 -2.10 -5.13 18.24
C ARG A 116 -3.52 -5.54 17.88
N ASP A 117 -4.50 -4.70 18.17
CA ASP A 117 -5.92 -5.00 17.94
C ASP A 117 -6.21 -5.17 16.45
N TYR A 118 -5.60 -4.31 15.62
CA TYR A 118 -5.69 -4.42 14.17
C TYR A 118 -5.08 -5.73 13.67
N LYS A 119 -3.89 -6.08 14.13
CA LYS A 119 -3.23 -7.34 13.76
C LYS A 119 -4.10 -8.55 14.11
N ALA A 120 -4.64 -8.59 15.32
CA ALA A 120 -5.53 -9.67 15.75
C ALA A 120 -6.81 -9.77 14.89
N MET A 121 -7.38 -8.62 14.51
CA MET A 121 -8.55 -8.58 13.62
C MET A 121 -8.23 -9.14 12.22
N ILE A 122 -7.06 -8.81 11.67
CA ILE A 122 -6.63 -9.34 10.35
C ILE A 122 -6.35 -10.85 10.45
N GLU A 123 -5.62 -11.30 11.48
CA GLU A 123 -5.34 -12.72 11.69
C GLU A 123 -6.62 -13.56 11.86
N ALA A 124 -7.64 -13.03 12.54
CA ALA A 124 -8.93 -13.70 12.68
C ALA A 124 -9.73 -13.82 11.37
N GLN A 125 -9.38 -13.04 10.34
CA GLN A 125 -9.99 -13.09 9.02
C GLN A 125 -9.23 -13.98 8.03
N GLU A 126 -8.01 -14.42 8.37
CA GLU A 126 -7.25 -15.35 7.53
C GLU A 126 -7.91 -16.74 7.62
N PRO A 127 -8.24 -17.39 6.48
CA PRO A 127 -8.79 -18.73 6.51
C PRO A 127 -7.76 -19.68 7.12
N THR A 128 -8.17 -20.48 8.10
CA THR A 128 -7.39 -21.64 8.54
C THR A 128 -7.34 -22.61 7.38
N ASN A 129 -6.17 -22.72 6.73
CA ASN A 129 -5.92 -23.78 5.76
C ASN A 129 -5.84 -25.10 6.54
N ASP A 130 -6.99 -25.75 6.72
CA ASP A 130 -7.11 -27.15 7.14
C ASP A 130 -7.15 -28.09 5.92
#